data_AF-A0A1S4B0L8-F1
#
_entry.id   AF-A0A1S4B0L8-F1
#
_cell.length_a   1.000
_cell.length_b   1.000
_cell.length_c   1.000
_cell.angle_alpha   90.00
_cell.angle_beta   90.00
_cell.angle_gamma   90.00
#
_symmetry.space_group_name_H-M   'P 1'
#
loop_
_entity.id
_entity.type
_entity.pdbx_description
1 polymer ?
#
loop_
_entity_poly.entity_id
_entity_poly.type
_entity_poly.pdbx_seq_one_letter_code
_entity_poly.pdbx_strand_id
1 'polypeptide(L)'
;MNKPRKMCSGVFMDGKFYVIGGIGGAESKRLTCGEEYDLEKGTWREIPNMSPVQANAARNDMPATSDAPPLVAVVHNELYAADYADMEVRKYDKQNKAWVTIGRLPERAASMYGWGLAFRACGNRLIVIGGPKGGAEYIEVNSWVPSEGPIQWDLLG
;
A
#
# COMPACT_ATOMS: atom_id res chain seq x y z
N MET A 1 -4.30 -1.58 20.12
CA MET A 1 -3.33 -0.90 19.24
C MET A 1 -2.55 0.06 20.11
N ASN A 2 -1.23 0.12 19.98
CA ASN A 2 -0.36 0.90 20.86
C ASN A 2 -0.25 2.36 20.43
N LYS A 3 -0.26 2.63 19.12
CA LYS A 3 -0.20 4.00 18.56
C LYS A 3 -1.52 4.34 17.87
N PRO A 4 -2.32 5.28 18.41
CA PRO A 4 -3.49 5.80 17.72
C PRO A 4 -3.10 6.36 16.35
N ARG A 5 -3.86 5.98 15.33
CA ARG A 5 -3.60 6.36 13.94
C ARG A 5 -4.88 6.50 13.13
N LYS A 6 -4.85 7.34 12.11
CA LYS A 6 -5.88 7.50 11.07
C LYS A 6 -5.24 7.43 9.69
N MET A 7 -6.04 7.36 8.63
CA MET A 7 -5.54 7.26 7.25
C MET A 7 -4.53 6.10 7.05
N CYS A 8 -4.72 5.01 7.78
CA CYS A 8 -3.92 3.79 7.71
C CYS A 8 -4.66 2.72 6.91
N SER A 9 -3.96 1.64 6.59
CA SER A 9 -4.55 0.50 5.87
C SER A 9 -4.49 -0.77 6.69
N GLY A 10 -5.58 -1.54 6.67
CA GLY A 10 -5.72 -2.80 7.38
C GLY A 10 -5.63 -4.00 6.43
N VAL A 11 -4.86 -5.03 6.78
CA VAL A 11 -4.76 -6.28 6.00
C VAL A 11 -4.68 -7.50 6.93
N PHE A 12 -5.08 -8.66 6.43
CA PHE A 12 -4.80 -9.95 7.06
C PHE A 12 -3.65 -10.65 6.35
N MET A 13 -2.71 -11.18 7.12
CA MET A 13 -1.53 -11.89 6.63
C MET A 13 -1.02 -12.79 7.77
N ASP A 14 -0.43 -13.94 7.48
CA ASP A 14 0.23 -14.79 8.50
C ASP A 14 -0.65 -15.11 9.73
N GLY A 15 -1.97 -15.21 9.55
CA GLY A 15 -2.94 -15.46 10.62
C GLY A 15 -3.18 -14.28 11.58
N LYS A 16 -2.68 -13.08 11.26
CA LYS A 16 -2.76 -11.87 12.10
C LYS A 16 -3.38 -10.70 11.35
N PHE A 17 -3.90 -9.73 12.10
CA PHE A 17 -4.40 -8.48 11.54
C PHE A 17 -3.32 -7.39 11.61
N TYR A 18 -3.01 -6.75 10.50
CA TYR A 18 -2.00 -5.70 10.40
C TYR A 18 -2.64 -4.36 10.11
N VAL A 19 -2.16 -3.32 10.77
CA VAL A 19 -2.50 -1.92 10.46
C VAL A 19 -1.23 -1.17 10.09
N ILE A 20 -1.18 -0.67 8.86
CA ILE A 20 0.04 -0.18 8.21
C ILE A 20 -0.02 1.34 8.05
N GLY A 21 1.07 2.00 8.46
CA GLY A 21 1.30 3.42 8.24
C GLY A 21 0.21 4.33 8.82
N GLY A 22 -0.18 5.32 8.03
CA GLY A 22 -1.13 6.35 8.40
C GLY A 22 -0.50 7.51 9.16
N ILE A 23 -1.32 8.21 9.92
CA ILE A 23 -0.99 9.46 10.61
C ILE A 23 -1.31 9.28 12.09
N GLY A 24 -0.36 9.58 12.98
CA GLY A 24 -0.55 9.42 14.42
C GLY A 24 0.45 10.18 15.28
N GLY A 25 0.35 9.97 16.60
CA GLY A 25 1.09 10.72 17.61
C GLY A 25 0.53 12.13 17.88
N ALA A 26 1.06 12.80 18.89
CA ALA A 26 0.59 14.13 19.32
C ALA A 26 0.64 15.18 18.20
N GLU A 27 1.63 15.07 17.31
CA GLU A 27 1.84 16.00 16.20
C GLU A 27 1.17 15.58 14.89
N SER A 28 0.36 14.50 14.89
CA SER A 28 -0.29 13.96 13.68
C SER A 28 0.69 13.81 12.50
N LYS A 29 1.82 13.16 12.76
CA LYS A 29 2.87 12.91 11.75
C LYS A 29 2.64 11.60 11.02
N ARG A 30 3.19 11.50 9.80
CA ARG A 30 3.22 10.25 9.03
C ARG A 30 3.95 9.16 9.84
N LEU A 31 3.33 8.01 9.98
CA LEU A 31 3.92 6.85 10.65
C LEU A 31 4.61 5.98 9.61
N THR A 32 5.89 5.66 9.85
CA THR A 32 6.65 4.70 9.03
C THR A 32 6.41 3.25 9.45
N CYS A 33 5.84 3.05 10.64
CA CYS A 33 5.59 1.75 11.24
C CYS A 33 4.18 1.21 10.94
N GLY A 34 4.02 -0.08 11.18
CA GLY A 34 2.75 -0.78 11.25
C GLY A 34 2.64 -1.49 12.60
N GLU A 35 1.47 -2.01 12.89
CA GLU A 35 1.25 -2.86 14.06
C GLU A 35 0.52 -4.12 13.64
N GLU A 36 0.94 -5.26 14.17
CA GLU A 36 0.24 -6.53 14.04
C GLU A 36 -0.52 -6.86 15.31
N TYR A 37 -1.70 -7.44 15.16
CA TYR A 37 -2.53 -7.95 16.23
C TYR A 37 -2.52 -9.46 16.19
N ASP A 38 -2.03 -10.06 17.26
CA ASP A 38 -2.10 -11.49 17.51
C ASP A 38 -3.50 -11.81 18.08
N LEU A 39 -4.31 -12.52 17.29
CA LEU A 39 -5.70 -12.85 17.64
C LEU A 39 -5.79 -13.82 18.82
N GLU A 40 -4.80 -14.70 18.99
CA GLU A 40 -4.79 -15.71 20.06
C GLU A 40 -4.42 -15.08 21.40
N LYS A 41 -3.43 -14.18 21.38
CA LYS A 41 -2.92 -13.52 22.59
C LYS A 41 -3.69 -12.24 22.93
N GLY A 42 -4.42 -11.69 21.97
CA GLY A 42 -5.10 -10.40 22.12
C GLY A 42 -4.13 -9.22 22.26
N THR A 43 -2.93 -9.31 21.70
CA THR A 43 -1.85 -8.32 21.88
C THR A 43 -1.43 -7.66 20.58
N TRP A 44 -1.01 -6.39 20.66
CA TRP A 44 -0.46 -5.64 19.53
C TRP A 44 1.07 -5.55 19.60
N ARG A 45 1.74 -5.75 18.46
CA ARG A 45 3.19 -5.59 18.31
C ARG A 45 3.52 -4.64 17.18
N GLU A 46 4.38 -3.68 17.44
CA GLU A 46 4.87 -2.75 16.41
C GLU A 46 5.91 -3.40 15.49
N ILE A 47 5.85 -3.03 14.21
CA ILE A 47 6.80 -3.43 13.18
C ILE A 47 7.30 -2.17 12.47
N PRO A 48 8.62 -1.88 12.51
CA PRO A 48 9.19 -0.73 11.85
C PRO A 48 9.11 -0.87 10.32
N ASN A 49 9.17 0.26 9.61
CA ASN A 49 9.31 0.35 8.15
C ASN A 49 8.23 -0.37 7.33
N MET A 50 7.04 -0.55 7.89
CA MET A 50 5.89 -1.15 7.21
C MET A 50 5.16 -0.19 6.26
N SER A 51 5.28 1.13 6.44
CA SER A 51 4.67 2.07 5.50
C SER A 51 5.45 2.05 4.16
N PRO A 52 4.79 1.76 3.03
CA PRO A 52 5.44 1.79 1.71
C PRO A 52 5.77 3.23 1.28
N VAL A 53 4.97 4.20 1.75
CA VAL A 53 5.20 5.62 1.50
C VAL A 53 6.38 6.06 2.36
N GLN A 54 7.50 6.38 1.71
CA GLN A 54 8.67 6.95 2.38
C GLN A 54 8.46 8.44 2.63
N ALA A 55 8.86 8.91 3.82
CA ALA A 55 8.97 10.32 4.13
C ALA A 55 10.24 10.87 3.45
N ASN A 56 10.19 11.10 2.14
CA ASN A 56 11.23 11.85 1.46
C ASN A 56 11.04 13.36 1.70
N ALA A 57 12.11 14.14 1.52
CA ALA A 57 12.11 15.57 1.85
C ALA A 57 10.96 16.34 1.17
N ALA A 58 10.66 16.03 -0.11
CA ALA A 58 9.58 16.66 -0.85
C ALA A 58 8.17 16.40 -0.25
N ARG A 59 7.96 15.24 0.39
CA ARG A 59 6.69 14.92 1.07
C ARG A 59 6.59 15.51 2.46
N ASN A 60 7.71 15.85 3.10
CA ASN A 60 7.70 16.47 4.43
C ASN A 60 7.14 17.90 4.40
N ASP A 61 7.25 18.60 3.27
CA ASP A 61 6.72 19.95 3.09
C ASP A 61 5.20 19.97 2.83
N MET A 62 4.60 18.82 2.52
CA MET A 62 3.15 18.68 2.31
C MET A 62 2.44 18.12 3.55
N PRO A 63 1.23 18.62 3.88
CA PRO A 63 0.44 18.09 4.99
C PRO A 63 0.27 16.57 4.91
N ALA A 64 0.39 15.87 6.03
CA ALA A 64 0.28 14.40 6.08
C ALA A 64 -1.04 13.87 5.52
N THR A 65 -2.10 14.68 5.55
CA THR A 65 -3.44 14.36 5.04
C THR A 65 -3.61 14.53 3.54
N SER A 66 -2.63 15.11 2.84
CA SER A 66 -2.69 15.24 1.37
C SER A 66 -2.51 13.91 0.65
N ASP A 67 -1.81 12.98 1.28
CA ASP A 67 -1.56 11.63 0.78
C ASP A 67 -2.75 10.71 1.03
N ALA A 68 -3.06 9.86 0.06
CA ALA A 68 -3.96 8.74 0.29
C ALA A 68 -3.38 7.78 1.36
N PRO A 69 -4.23 7.06 2.11
CA PRO A 69 -3.78 5.95 2.94
C PRO A 69 -2.93 4.95 2.14
N PRO A 70 -1.99 4.21 2.78
CA PRO A 70 -1.15 3.24 2.10
C PRO A 70 -1.96 2.28 1.20
N LEU A 71 -1.71 2.29 -0.10
CA LEU A 71 -2.41 1.42 -1.04
C LEU A 71 -1.76 0.04 -1.02
N VAL A 72 -2.25 -0.84 -0.15
CA VAL A 72 -1.66 -2.17 0.11
C VAL A 72 -2.64 -3.30 -0.16
N ALA A 73 -2.10 -4.46 -0.53
CA ALA A 73 -2.85 -5.68 -0.75
C ALA A 73 -2.01 -6.90 -0.36
N VAL A 74 -2.67 -7.97 0.06
CA VAL A 74 -2.02 -9.25 0.42
C VAL A 74 -2.47 -10.34 -0.54
N VAL A 75 -1.53 -11.02 -1.16
CA VAL A 75 -1.78 -12.20 -2.01
C VAL A 75 -0.82 -13.30 -1.56
N HIS A 76 -1.34 -14.50 -1.27
CA HIS A 76 -0.55 -15.64 -0.77
C HIS A 76 0.34 -15.31 0.44
N ASN A 77 -0.20 -14.57 1.42
CA ASN A 77 0.52 -14.04 2.57
C ASN A 77 1.69 -13.10 2.23
N GLU A 78 1.87 -12.68 0.99
CA GLU A 78 2.86 -11.67 0.63
C GLU A 78 2.19 -10.29 0.57
N LEU A 79 2.84 -9.29 1.16
CA LEU A 79 2.34 -7.92 1.24
C LEU A 79 2.91 -7.09 0.10
N TYR A 80 2.02 -6.44 -0.65
CA TYR A 80 2.33 -5.58 -1.78
C TYR A 80 1.80 -4.18 -1.54
N ALA A 81 2.43 -3.21 -2.20
CA ALA A 81 1.99 -1.82 -2.23
C ALA A 81 2.06 -1.23 -3.63
N ALA A 82 1.09 -0.37 -3.94
CA ALA A 82 1.15 0.56 -5.05
C ALA A 82 1.80 1.87 -4.57
N ASP A 83 3.06 2.07 -4.92
CA ASP A 83 3.76 3.33 -4.68
C ASP A 83 3.42 4.33 -5.79
N TYR A 84 2.42 5.16 -5.51
CA TYR A 84 1.89 6.11 -6.47
C TYR A 84 2.80 7.31 -6.73
N ALA A 85 3.85 7.55 -5.93
CA ALA A 85 4.81 8.62 -6.24
C ALA A 85 5.67 8.23 -7.44
N ASP A 86 6.26 7.04 -7.36
CA ASP A 86 7.23 6.56 -8.34
C ASP A 86 6.58 5.67 -9.41
N MET A 87 5.27 5.43 -9.27
CA MET A 87 4.47 4.54 -10.12
C MET A 87 4.99 3.11 -10.09
N GLU A 88 5.32 2.62 -8.90
CA GLU A 88 5.96 1.33 -8.66
C GLU A 88 5.06 0.35 -7.91
N VAL A 89 5.30 -0.94 -8.15
CA VAL A 89 4.79 -2.01 -7.30
C VAL A 89 5.92 -2.45 -6.39
N ARG A 90 5.65 -2.45 -5.09
CA ARG A 90 6.63 -2.85 -4.07
C ARG A 90 6.13 -4.06 -3.32
N LYS A 91 7.05 -4.95 -2.95
CA LYS A 91 6.81 -6.12 -2.09
C LYS A 91 7.53 -5.92 -0.77
N TYR A 92 6.88 -6.23 0.34
CA TYR A 92 7.50 -6.13 1.67
C TYR A 92 8.31 -7.39 1.97
N ASP A 93 9.61 -7.23 2.15
CA ASP A 93 10.49 -8.24 2.71
C ASP A 93 10.31 -8.27 4.24
N LYS A 94 9.63 -9.30 4.73
CA LYS A 94 9.33 -9.48 6.16
C LYS A 94 10.56 -9.73 7.02
N GLN A 95 11.62 -10.33 6.45
CA GLN A 95 12.84 -10.66 7.19
C GLN A 95 13.66 -9.39 7.41
N ASN A 96 13.89 -8.64 6.33
CA ASN A 96 14.69 -7.41 6.36
C ASN A 96 13.87 -6.18 6.76
N LYS A 97 12.54 -6.30 6.85
CA LYS A 97 11.59 -5.23 7.16
C LYS A 97 11.77 -4.04 6.21
N ALA A 98 11.82 -4.35 4.92
CA ALA A 98 12.12 -3.40 3.87
C ALA A 98 11.20 -3.59 2.67
N TRP A 99 10.93 -2.51 1.95
CA TRP A 99 10.15 -2.54 0.73
C TRP A 99 11.05 -2.63 -0.50
N VAL A 100 10.89 -3.68 -1.28
CA VAL A 100 11.63 -3.94 -2.51
C VAL A 100 10.73 -3.63 -3.70
N THR A 101 11.23 -2.83 -4.64
CA THR A 101 10.53 -2.56 -5.91
C THR A 101 10.63 -3.79 -6.82
N ILE A 102 9.48 -4.25 -7.32
CA ILE A 102 9.37 -5.47 -8.13
C ILE A 102 8.82 -5.20 -9.54
N GLY A 103 8.41 -3.97 -9.83
CA GLY A 103 7.93 -3.57 -11.16
C GLY A 103 7.18 -2.25 -11.11
N ARG A 104 6.43 -1.96 -12.17
CA ARG A 104 5.68 -0.70 -12.33
C ARG A 104 4.18 -0.92 -12.30
N LEU A 105 3.45 0.10 -11.84
CA LEU A 105 2.00 0.17 -11.99
C LEU A 105 1.61 0.34 -13.46
N PRO A 106 0.35 0.06 -13.86
CA PRO A 106 -0.12 0.33 -15.22
C PRO A 106 0.11 1.80 -15.60
N GLU A 107 0.56 2.07 -16.83
CA GLU A 107 0.95 3.43 -17.27
C GLU A 107 -0.18 4.46 -17.11
N ARG A 108 -1.42 4.00 -17.24
CA ARG A 108 -2.63 4.81 -17.23
C ARG A 108 -3.30 4.93 -15.86
N ALA A 109 -2.69 4.35 -14.82
CA ALA A 109 -3.15 4.44 -13.44
C ALA A 109 -2.81 5.81 -12.83
N ALA A 110 -3.46 6.86 -13.30
CA ALA A 110 -3.26 8.19 -12.75
C ALA A 110 -3.75 8.27 -11.30
N SER A 111 -3.06 9.08 -10.50
CA SER A 111 -3.55 9.47 -9.19
C SER A 111 -3.16 10.90 -8.87
N MET A 112 -3.92 11.52 -7.96
CA MET A 112 -3.53 12.76 -7.29
C MET A 112 -3.06 12.38 -5.89
N TYR A 113 -1.75 12.22 -5.68
CA TYR A 113 -1.17 11.75 -4.41
C TYR A 113 -1.79 10.43 -3.90
N GLY A 114 -2.07 9.49 -4.82
CA GLY A 114 -2.68 8.19 -4.53
C GLY A 114 -4.21 8.20 -4.56
N TRP A 115 -4.85 9.37 -4.51
CA TRP A 115 -6.31 9.47 -4.67
C TRP A 115 -6.72 9.16 -6.11
N GLY A 116 -7.81 8.40 -6.26
CA GLY A 116 -8.29 7.89 -7.56
C GLY A 116 -7.72 6.54 -7.97
N LEU A 117 -6.81 5.97 -7.16
CA LEU A 117 -6.23 4.65 -7.38
C LEU A 117 -6.73 3.67 -6.31
N ALA A 118 -7.26 2.51 -6.73
CA ALA A 118 -7.51 1.38 -5.85
C ALA A 118 -6.47 0.29 -6.12
N PHE A 119 -5.94 -0.28 -5.04
CA PHE A 119 -5.05 -1.44 -5.08
C PHE A 119 -5.58 -2.51 -4.14
N ARG A 120 -5.95 -3.67 -4.67
CA ARG A 120 -6.67 -4.72 -3.92
C ARG A 120 -6.20 -6.10 -4.34
N ALA A 121 -6.44 -7.08 -3.46
CA ALA A 121 -6.32 -8.49 -3.80
C ALA A 121 -7.67 -9.07 -4.23
N CYS A 122 -7.67 -9.97 -5.21
CA CYS A 122 -8.83 -10.75 -5.61
C CYS A 122 -8.36 -12.18 -5.94
N GLY A 123 -8.65 -13.14 -5.05
CA GLY A 123 -8.11 -14.49 -5.16
C GLY A 123 -6.58 -14.48 -5.13
N ASN A 124 -5.96 -14.98 -6.20
CA ASN A 124 -4.50 -14.99 -6.38
C ASN A 124 -3.96 -13.78 -7.17
N ARG A 125 -4.79 -12.74 -7.40
CA ARG A 125 -4.43 -11.58 -8.23
C ARG A 125 -4.33 -10.31 -7.40
N LEU A 126 -3.40 -9.45 -7.80
CA LEU A 126 -3.45 -8.03 -7.50
C LEU A 126 -4.28 -7.33 -8.55
N ILE A 127 -5.12 -6.39 -8.11
CA ILE A 127 -5.99 -5.57 -8.95
C ILE A 127 -5.62 -4.10 -8.74
N VAL A 128 -5.40 -3.40 -9.85
CA VAL A 128 -5.26 -1.94 -9.90
C VAL A 128 -6.48 -1.39 -10.61
N ILE A 129 -7.19 -0.48 -9.96
CA ILE A 129 -8.33 0.24 -10.53
C ILE A 129 -7.99 1.72 -10.55
N GLY A 130 -8.02 2.35 -11.71
CA GLY A 130 -7.73 3.77 -11.86
C GLY A 130 -8.29 4.31 -13.17
N GLY A 131 -8.00 5.57 -13.48
CA GLY A 131 -8.36 6.17 -14.75
C GLY A 131 -7.28 7.11 -15.26
N PRO A 132 -7.36 7.60 -16.50
CA PRO A 132 -6.35 8.50 -17.08
C PRO A 132 -6.25 9.84 -16.34
N LYS A 133 -5.06 10.47 -16.40
CA LYS A 133 -4.87 11.86 -15.92
C LYS A 133 -5.79 12.78 -16.73
N GLY A 134 -6.67 13.52 -16.06
CA GLY A 134 -7.57 14.50 -16.71
C GLY A 134 -9.05 14.11 -16.75
N GLY A 135 -9.47 13.04 -16.07
CA GLY A 135 -10.89 12.74 -15.86
C GLY A 135 -11.61 12.16 -17.08
N ALA A 136 -10.88 11.42 -17.92
CA ALA A 136 -11.51 10.68 -19.02
C ALA A 136 -12.63 9.76 -18.51
N GLU A 137 -13.66 9.53 -19.34
CA GLU A 137 -14.95 8.93 -18.97
C GLU A 137 -14.93 7.42 -18.59
N TYR A 138 -13.76 6.81 -18.46
CA TYR A 138 -13.66 5.38 -18.16
C TYR A 138 -12.62 5.05 -17.09
N ILE A 139 -12.94 4.00 -16.35
CA ILE A 139 -12.09 3.36 -15.36
C ILE A 139 -11.44 2.15 -16.03
N GLU A 140 -10.18 1.89 -15.72
CA GLU A 140 -9.46 0.69 -16.12
C GLU A 140 -9.20 -0.19 -14.91
N VAL A 141 -9.52 -1.47 -15.06
CA VAL A 141 -9.25 -2.54 -14.11
C VAL A 141 -8.14 -3.41 -14.70
N ASN A 142 -6.97 -3.35 -14.08
CA ASN A 142 -5.83 -4.16 -14.46
C ASN A 142 -5.60 -5.24 -13.40
N SER A 143 -5.24 -6.45 -13.81
CA SER A 143 -4.92 -7.54 -12.90
C SER A 143 -3.56 -8.14 -13.17
N TRP A 144 -2.92 -8.67 -12.14
CA TRP A 144 -1.68 -9.43 -12.27
C TRP A 144 -1.65 -10.55 -11.24
N VAL A 145 -1.22 -11.75 -11.66
CA VAL A 145 -0.94 -12.87 -10.75
C VAL A 145 0.53 -12.78 -10.33
N PRO A 146 0.84 -12.51 -9.05
CA PRO A 146 2.21 -12.50 -8.59
C PRO A 146 2.93 -13.81 -8.89
N SER A 147 4.06 -13.72 -9.59
CA SER A 147 4.86 -14.86 -10.07
C SER A 147 6.33 -14.46 -10.16
N GLU A 148 7.21 -15.43 -10.33
CA GLU A 148 8.62 -15.19 -10.60
C GLU A 148 8.79 -14.59 -12.00
N GLY A 149 9.33 -13.38 -12.08
CA GLY A 149 9.53 -12.65 -13.34
C GLY A 149 8.97 -11.23 -13.32
N PRO A 150 9.00 -10.54 -14.48
CA PRO A 150 8.51 -9.17 -14.58
C PRO A 150 6.98 -9.12 -14.43
N ILE A 151 6.48 -8.03 -13.84
CA ILE A 151 5.05 -7.76 -13.76
C ILE A 151 4.47 -7.63 -15.16
N GLN A 152 3.33 -8.28 -15.40
CA GLN A 152 2.54 -8.19 -16.63
C GLN A 152 1.08 -7.92 -16.24
N TRP A 153 0.57 -6.74 -16.59
CA TRP A 153 -0.80 -6.35 -16.27
C TRP A 153 -1.76 -6.80 -17.37
N ASP A 154 -2.75 -7.61 -17.00
CA ASP A 154 -3.89 -7.99 -17.83
C ASP A 154 -5.00 -6.95 -17.66
N LEU A 155 -5.39 -6.26 -18.74
CA LEU A 155 -6.56 -5.37 -18.74
C LEU A 155 -7.84 -6.21 -18.72
N LEU A 156 -8.70 -5.97 -17.72
CA LEU A 156 -9.97 -6.68 -17.53
C LEU A 156 -11.18 -5.88 -18.06
N GLY A 157 -11.09 -4.55 -18.09
CA GLY A 157 -12.14 -3.64 -18.59
C GLY A 157 -12.23 -2.34 -17.82
#